data_AF-A0A1A8ETF1-F1
#
_entry.id   AF-A0A1A8ETF1-F1
#
_cell.length_a   1.000
_cell.length_b   1.000
_cell.length_c   1.000
_cell.angle_alpha   90.00
_cell.angle_beta   90.00
_cell.angle_gamma   90.00
#
_symmetry.space_group_name_H-M   'P 1'
#
loop_
_entity.id
_entity.type
_entity.pdbx_description
1 polymer ?
#
loop_
_entity_poly.entity_id
_entity_poly.type
_entity_poly.pdbx_seq_one_letter_code
_entity_poly.pdbx_strand_id
1 'polypeptide(L)'
;QLRRTSIHTSRCTQAVHYWSKTQQNTPNMHLEVWIEGERPGSYAAEMAKSVRFTTQEQTVNTLGKPELILYTLNLDEYGSRGDCDTNQNKDVCCREQHFIDFRALTWTQHWIIEPAGYQAYRCTGGCKQPSRIYGYGERRCVVSESIPLPIMYLVKKGDYTEIEVAEFPNMIIERCACMMDNTPLV
;
A
#
# COMPACT_ATOMS: atom_id res chain seq x y z
N GLN A 1 30.33 -37.24 -7.38
CA GLN A 1 30.06 -35.81 -7.15
C GLN A 1 28.59 -35.65 -6.81
N LEU A 2 28.27 -35.32 -5.55
CA LEU A 2 26.91 -35.02 -5.12
C LEU A 2 26.45 -33.74 -5.84
N ARG A 3 25.53 -33.85 -6.81
CA ARG A 3 24.84 -32.68 -7.37
C ARG A 3 23.96 -32.12 -6.25
N ARG A 4 24.42 -31.04 -5.61
CA ARG A 4 23.63 -30.33 -4.61
C ARG A 4 22.63 -29.46 -5.38
N THR A 5 21.39 -29.89 -5.45
CA THR A 5 20.31 -29.06 -5.99
C THR A 5 19.92 -28.05 -4.90
N SER A 6 20.13 -26.77 -5.15
CA SER A 6 19.68 -25.68 -4.27
C SER A 6 18.58 -24.87 -4.96
N ILE A 7 17.57 -24.47 -4.18
CA ILE A 7 16.53 -23.54 -4.62
C ILE A 7 16.91 -22.17 -4.08
N HIS A 8 16.97 -21.18 -4.96
CA HIS A 8 17.19 -19.78 -4.61
C HIS A 8 15.91 -18.99 -4.88
N THR A 9 15.50 -18.18 -3.90
CA THR A 9 14.31 -17.33 -3.99
C THR A 9 14.70 -15.87 -3.93
N SER A 10 14.26 -15.08 -4.90
CA SER A 10 14.50 -13.63 -4.97
C SER A 10 13.18 -12.87 -4.90
N ARG A 11 13.16 -11.74 -4.17
CA ARG A 11 11.96 -10.91 -4.01
C ARG A 11 11.85 -9.92 -5.17
N CYS A 12 10.88 -10.13 -6.06
CA CYS A 12 10.65 -9.28 -7.24
C CYS A 12 9.36 -8.42 -7.16
N THR A 13 8.83 -8.18 -5.94
CA THR A 13 7.53 -7.51 -5.73
C THR A 13 7.42 -6.17 -6.47
N GLN A 14 8.40 -5.29 -6.36
CA GLN A 14 8.36 -3.95 -6.99
C GLN A 14 8.32 -4.00 -8.52
N ALA A 15 9.11 -4.89 -9.14
CA ALA A 15 9.16 -5.05 -10.59
C ALA A 15 7.81 -5.56 -11.15
N VAL A 16 7.20 -6.52 -10.46
CA VAL A 16 5.86 -7.03 -10.82
C VAL A 16 4.80 -5.93 -10.69
N HIS A 17 4.84 -5.13 -9.62
CA HIS A 17 3.91 -4.00 -9.46
C HIS A 17 4.05 -2.95 -10.57
N TYR A 18 5.28 -2.59 -10.92
CA TYR A 18 5.55 -1.64 -11.99
C TYR A 18 5.00 -2.14 -13.33
N TRP A 19 5.27 -3.40 -13.69
CA TRP A 19 4.75 -4.04 -14.89
C TRP A 19 3.21 -4.06 -14.89
N SER A 20 2.58 -4.48 -13.78
CA SER A 20 1.12 -4.54 -13.68
C SER A 20 0.46 -3.17 -13.88
N LYS A 21 1.07 -2.08 -13.43
CA LYS A 21 0.54 -0.71 -13.62
C LYS A 21 0.74 -0.18 -15.06
N THR A 22 1.75 -0.68 -15.77
CA THR A 22 2.13 -0.23 -17.12
C THR A 22 1.59 -1.12 -18.24
N GLN A 23 0.72 -2.09 -17.93
CA GLN A 23 0.13 -3.08 -18.84
C GLN A 23 -0.53 -2.51 -20.11
N GLN A 24 -0.84 -1.21 -20.14
CA GLN A 24 -1.39 -0.56 -21.34
C GLN A 24 -0.45 -0.60 -22.56
N ASN A 25 0.88 -0.70 -22.37
CA ASN A 25 1.85 -0.64 -23.47
C ASN A 25 2.65 -1.93 -23.71
N THR A 26 2.76 -2.83 -22.73
CA THR A 26 3.54 -4.08 -22.88
C THR A 26 2.86 -5.26 -22.14
N PRO A 27 2.11 -6.11 -22.86
CA PRO A 27 1.32 -7.18 -22.23
C PRO A 27 2.17 -8.33 -21.67
N ASN A 28 3.44 -8.44 -22.07
CA ASN A 28 4.31 -9.56 -21.71
C ASN A 28 5.41 -9.11 -20.74
N MET A 29 5.58 -9.85 -19.64
CA MET A 29 6.72 -9.71 -18.73
C MET A 29 7.77 -10.77 -19.08
N HIS A 30 9.02 -10.33 -19.26
CA HIS A 30 10.16 -11.21 -19.44
C HIS A 30 11.05 -11.13 -18.21
N LEU A 31 11.46 -12.30 -17.69
CA LEU A 31 12.44 -12.40 -16.61
C LEU A 31 13.69 -13.04 -17.17
N GLU A 32 14.78 -12.28 -17.19
CA GLU A 32 16.10 -12.78 -17.55
C GLU A 32 16.87 -13.12 -16.27
N VAL A 33 17.48 -14.30 -16.24
CA VAL A 33 18.32 -14.75 -15.13
C VAL A 33 19.64 -15.23 -15.72
N TRP A 34 20.74 -14.60 -15.32
CA TRP A 34 22.10 -15.01 -15.65
C TRP A 34 22.92 -15.23 -14.39
N ILE A 35 24.01 -15.98 -14.53
CA ILE A 35 24.93 -16.27 -13.42
C ILE A 35 26.31 -15.85 -13.86
N GLU A 36 26.96 -15.05 -13.02
CA GLU A 36 28.33 -14.60 -13.21
C GLU A 36 29.18 -15.05 -12.02
N GLY A 37 30.48 -15.29 -12.27
CA GLY A 37 31.41 -15.63 -11.20
C GLY A 37 31.61 -14.43 -10.28
N GLU A 38 31.40 -14.62 -8.97
CA GLU A 38 31.53 -13.56 -7.96
C GLU A 38 32.92 -12.89 -7.98
N ARG A 39 33.97 -13.65 -8.36
CA ARG A 39 35.34 -13.17 -8.40
C ARG A 39 35.99 -13.47 -9.74
N PRO A 40 36.89 -12.60 -10.22
CA PRO A 40 37.74 -12.90 -11.36
C PRO A 40 38.63 -14.12 -11.03
N GLY A 41 38.48 -15.19 -11.79
CA GLY A 41 39.22 -16.45 -11.62
C GLY A 41 38.57 -17.62 -12.34
N SER A 42 39.38 -18.60 -12.77
CA SER A 42 38.92 -19.79 -13.51
C SER A 42 37.90 -20.60 -12.71
N TYR A 43 38.16 -20.79 -11.42
CA TYR A 43 37.30 -21.60 -10.55
C TYR A 43 35.87 -21.04 -10.41
N ALA A 44 35.72 -19.74 -10.11
CA ALA A 44 34.40 -19.12 -9.94
C ALA A 44 33.63 -19.08 -11.27
N ALA A 45 34.32 -18.85 -12.40
CA ALA A 45 33.72 -18.88 -13.72
C ALA A 45 33.28 -20.29 -14.14
N GLU A 46 34.05 -21.33 -13.83
CA GLU A 46 33.68 -22.73 -14.11
C GLU A 46 32.49 -23.19 -13.25
N MET A 47 32.43 -22.73 -12.00
CA MET A 47 31.28 -22.96 -11.12
C MET A 47 30.02 -22.28 -11.65
N ALA A 48 30.11 -21.02 -12.09
CA ALA A 48 28.99 -20.30 -12.71
C ALA A 48 28.45 -21.01 -13.97
N LYS A 49 29.35 -21.48 -14.85
CA LYS A 49 29.00 -22.26 -16.06
C LYS A 49 28.35 -23.61 -15.76
N SER A 50 28.59 -24.14 -14.56
CA SER A 50 28.04 -25.44 -14.15
C SER A 50 26.57 -25.34 -13.71
N VAL A 51 26.06 -24.13 -13.44
CA VAL A 51 24.65 -23.92 -13.12
C VAL A 51 23.85 -23.89 -14.42
N ARG A 52 22.81 -24.71 -14.50
CA ARG A 52 21.92 -24.80 -15.66
C ARG A 52 20.48 -24.60 -15.22
N PHE A 53 19.76 -23.73 -15.92
CA PHE A 53 18.31 -23.59 -15.80
C PHE A 53 17.64 -24.44 -16.88
N THR A 54 16.54 -25.10 -16.54
CA THR A 54 15.66 -25.69 -17.55
C THR A 54 14.88 -24.56 -18.23
N THR A 55 14.92 -24.52 -19.57
CA THR A 55 14.24 -23.49 -20.36
C THR A 55 12.74 -23.75 -20.42
N GLN A 56 11.96 -22.68 -20.62
CA GLN A 56 10.49 -22.74 -20.63
C GLN A 56 9.91 -23.52 -21.83
N GLU A 57 10.73 -23.83 -22.84
CA GLU A 57 10.35 -24.52 -24.09
C GLU A 57 10.31 -26.05 -23.97
N GLN A 58 10.80 -26.65 -22.88
CA GLN A 58 10.75 -28.10 -22.71
C GLN A 58 9.37 -28.55 -22.20
N THR A 59 8.71 -29.39 -23.01
CA THR A 59 7.35 -29.93 -22.82
C THR A 59 7.22 -30.97 -21.69
N VAL A 60 8.33 -31.28 -21.01
CA VAL A 60 8.38 -32.29 -19.95
C VAL A 60 8.37 -31.56 -18.61
N ASN A 61 7.55 -32.02 -17.66
CA ASN A 61 7.53 -31.57 -16.25
C ASN A 61 8.86 -31.92 -15.55
N THR A 62 9.95 -31.28 -15.98
CA THR A 62 11.28 -31.47 -15.43
C THR A 62 11.45 -30.61 -14.19
N LEU A 63 11.95 -31.20 -13.09
CA LEU A 63 12.43 -30.44 -11.94
C LEU A 63 13.37 -29.31 -12.40
N GLY A 64 13.22 -28.11 -11.83
CA GLY A 64 14.14 -26.98 -12.04
C GLY A 64 13.63 -25.86 -12.95
N LYS A 65 12.38 -25.93 -13.44
CA LYS A 65 11.76 -24.82 -14.19
C LYS A 65 11.67 -23.58 -13.30
N PRO A 66 12.11 -22.40 -13.75
CA PRO A 66 11.92 -21.17 -13.00
C PRO A 66 10.43 -20.83 -12.92
N GLU A 67 9.92 -20.61 -11.70
CA GLU A 67 8.53 -20.25 -11.45
C GLU A 67 8.45 -18.88 -10.78
N LEU A 68 7.58 -18.02 -11.30
CA LEU A 68 7.18 -16.79 -10.64
C LEU A 68 5.95 -17.06 -9.78
N ILE A 69 6.12 -17.01 -8.46
CA ILE A 69 5.02 -17.22 -7.51
C ILE A 69 4.52 -15.85 -7.06
N LEU A 70 3.25 -15.57 -7.37
CA LEU A 70 2.55 -14.34 -6.99
C LEU A 70 1.58 -14.63 -5.85
N TYR A 71 1.74 -13.92 -4.75
CA TYR A 71 0.78 -13.93 -3.65
C TYR A 71 -0.02 -12.63 -3.71
N THR A 72 -1.27 -12.72 -4.13
CA THR A 72 -2.20 -11.60 -4.17
C THR A 72 -3.30 -11.78 -3.12
N LEU A 73 -3.81 -10.67 -2.61
CA LEU A 73 -4.98 -10.66 -1.74
C LEU A 73 -6.18 -10.17 -2.54
N ASN A 74 -7.35 -10.77 -2.31
CA ASN A 74 -8.59 -10.27 -2.89
C ASN A 74 -8.94 -8.91 -2.24
N LEU A 75 -9.02 -7.84 -3.03
CA LEU A 75 -9.27 -6.48 -2.53
C LEU A 75 -10.66 -6.33 -1.87
N ASP A 76 -11.67 -7.08 -2.32
CA ASP A 76 -13.02 -7.01 -1.76
C ASP A 76 -13.09 -7.64 -0.36
N GLU A 77 -12.20 -8.59 -0.08
CA GLU A 77 -12.13 -9.30 1.19
C GLU A 77 -11.07 -8.72 2.15
N TYR A 78 -9.92 -8.34 1.61
CA TYR A 78 -8.73 -7.95 2.37
C TYR A 78 -8.41 -6.46 2.25
N GLY A 79 -9.12 -5.72 1.41
CA GLY A 79 -8.97 -4.28 1.22
C GLY A 79 -10.00 -3.47 2.01
N SER A 80 -10.12 -2.20 1.63
CA SER A 80 -11.13 -1.27 2.15
C SER A 80 -12.32 -1.22 1.21
N ARG A 81 -13.53 -1.19 1.76
CA ARG A 81 -14.79 -1.19 0.98
C ARG A 81 -15.25 0.21 0.54
N GLY A 82 -14.40 1.24 0.68
CA GLY A 82 -14.81 2.61 0.44
C GLY A 82 -15.67 3.11 1.59
N ASP A 83 -16.84 3.69 1.31
CA ASP A 83 -17.74 4.20 2.35
C ASP A 83 -18.50 3.08 3.08
N CYS A 84 -18.69 3.23 4.39
CA CYS A 84 -19.39 2.25 5.20
C CYS A 84 -20.89 2.21 4.84
N ASP A 85 -21.40 1.02 4.50
CA ASP A 85 -22.84 0.79 4.34
C ASP A 85 -23.49 0.66 5.74
N THR A 86 -24.59 1.38 5.94
CA THR A 86 -25.41 1.36 7.17
C THR A 86 -25.89 -0.03 7.58
N ASN A 87 -25.97 -0.99 6.65
CA ASN A 87 -26.58 -2.31 6.87
C ASN A 87 -25.60 -3.48 6.90
N GLN A 88 -24.29 -3.25 6.78
CA GLN A 88 -23.29 -4.33 6.73
C GLN A 88 -22.38 -4.34 7.95
N ASN A 89 -21.85 -5.53 8.28
CA ASN A 89 -20.92 -5.72 9.39
C ASN A 89 -19.78 -4.71 9.32
N LYS A 90 -19.61 -3.96 10.42
CA LYS A 90 -18.50 -3.04 10.70
C LYS A 90 -17.13 -3.73 10.81
N ASP A 91 -17.04 -5.00 10.40
CA ASP A 91 -15.84 -5.82 10.55
C ASP A 91 -14.81 -5.56 9.44
N VAL A 92 -15.23 -4.94 8.32
CA VAL A 92 -14.37 -4.60 7.18
C VAL A 92 -14.01 -3.12 7.19
N CYS A 93 -12.76 -2.80 6.88
CA CYS A 93 -12.26 -1.43 6.78
C CYS A 93 -13.10 -0.58 5.81
N CYS A 94 -13.65 0.53 6.30
CA CYS A 94 -14.46 1.46 5.51
C CYS A 94 -14.38 2.89 6.09
N ARG A 95 -14.78 3.86 5.27
CA ARG A 95 -14.87 5.29 5.60
C ARG A 95 -16.28 5.60 6.11
N GLU A 96 -16.37 5.91 7.39
CA GLU A 96 -17.61 6.29 8.07
C GLU A 96 -17.82 7.80 7.98
N GLN A 97 -19.08 8.21 7.86
CA GLN A 97 -19.44 9.63 7.91
C GLN A 97 -19.21 10.19 9.32
N HIS A 98 -18.45 11.29 9.38
CA HIS A 98 -18.20 12.01 10.63
C HIS A 98 -18.17 13.51 10.33
N PHE A 99 -19.15 14.22 10.87
CA PHE A 99 -19.28 15.67 10.73
C PHE A 99 -18.68 16.37 11.95
N ILE A 100 -17.82 17.35 11.70
CA ILE A 100 -17.24 18.21 12.73
C ILE A 100 -17.90 19.57 12.63
N ASP A 101 -18.61 19.93 13.69
CA ASP A 101 -19.24 21.24 13.83
C ASP A 101 -18.32 22.17 14.64
N PHE A 102 -17.76 23.18 13.98
CA PHE A 102 -16.89 24.16 14.63
C PHE A 102 -17.67 25.09 15.58
N ARG A 103 -19.00 25.20 15.44
CA ARG A 103 -19.86 25.96 16.36
C ARG A 103 -20.17 25.18 17.64
N ALA A 104 -20.15 23.85 17.60
CA ALA A 104 -20.37 23.00 18.75
C ALA A 104 -19.12 22.81 19.62
N LEU A 105 -17.94 22.99 19.04
CA LEU A 105 -16.66 22.81 19.72
C LEU A 105 -16.24 24.08 20.46
N THR A 106 -16.09 23.98 21.78
CA THR A 106 -15.72 25.11 22.67
C THR A 106 -14.42 25.80 22.27
N TRP A 107 -13.49 25.04 21.69
CA TRP A 107 -12.18 25.56 21.29
C TRP A 107 -12.19 26.26 19.93
N THR A 108 -13.24 26.16 19.09
CA THR A 108 -13.33 26.82 17.76
C THR A 108 -14.46 27.84 17.62
N GLN A 109 -15.40 27.83 18.57
CA GLN A 109 -16.70 28.50 18.47
C GLN A 109 -16.65 29.97 18.04
N HIS A 110 -15.60 30.71 18.46
CA HIS A 110 -15.55 32.17 18.37
C HIS A 110 -14.46 32.73 17.43
N TRP A 111 -13.59 31.90 16.86
CA TRP A 111 -12.51 32.39 15.99
C TRP A 111 -12.52 31.80 14.60
N ILE A 112 -13.21 30.68 14.35
CA ILE A 112 -13.45 30.21 12.99
C ILE A 112 -14.68 30.93 12.41
N ILE A 113 -14.49 31.57 11.26
CA ILE A 113 -15.55 32.30 10.55
C ILE A 113 -16.23 31.35 9.57
N GLU A 114 -15.47 30.71 8.69
CA GLU A 114 -15.97 29.70 7.72
C GLU A 114 -14.97 28.54 7.57
N PRO A 115 -15.41 27.31 7.32
CA PRO A 115 -16.82 26.88 7.29
C PRO A 115 -17.41 26.80 8.72
N ALA A 116 -18.73 26.75 8.86
CA ALA A 116 -19.37 26.48 10.17
C ALA A 116 -19.10 25.05 10.69
N GLY A 117 -18.88 24.11 9.77
CA GLY A 117 -18.54 22.72 10.04
C GLY A 117 -18.19 22.02 8.74
N TYR A 118 -17.64 20.82 8.83
CA TYR A 118 -17.20 20.07 7.66
C TYR A 118 -17.28 18.56 7.87
N GLN A 119 -17.32 17.83 6.76
CA GLN A 119 -17.34 16.37 6.78
C GLN A 119 -15.90 15.84 6.81
N ALA A 120 -15.42 15.47 8.00
CA ALA A 120 -14.08 14.93 8.20
C ALA A 120 -13.95 13.47 7.79
N TYR A 121 -15.04 12.70 7.96
CA TYR A 121 -15.07 11.24 7.87
C TYR A 121 -14.14 10.56 8.89
N ARG A 122 -14.26 9.24 9.03
CA ARG A 122 -13.40 8.42 9.90
C ARG A 122 -13.17 7.05 9.31
N CYS A 123 -11.94 6.55 9.31
CA CYS A 123 -11.68 5.15 9.00
C CYS A 123 -12.07 4.26 10.18
N THR A 124 -12.94 3.29 9.94
CA THR A 124 -13.41 2.34 10.95
C THR A 124 -13.40 0.91 10.41
N GLY A 125 -13.58 -0.06 11.30
CA GLY A 125 -13.60 -1.48 10.98
C GLY A 125 -12.25 -2.17 11.04
N GLY A 126 -12.26 -3.45 10.70
CA GLY A 126 -11.11 -4.36 10.82
C GLY A 126 -10.48 -4.70 9.48
N CYS A 127 -9.25 -5.20 9.54
CA CYS A 127 -8.55 -5.75 8.39
C CYS A 127 -8.30 -7.23 8.62
N LYS A 128 -8.82 -8.07 7.72
CA LYS A 128 -8.56 -9.51 7.77
C LYS A 128 -7.07 -9.78 7.64
N GLN A 129 -6.53 -10.61 8.54
CA GLN A 129 -5.16 -11.11 8.46
C GLN A 129 -5.13 -12.32 7.52
N PRO A 130 -4.26 -12.33 6.50
CA PRO A 130 -4.04 -13.54 5.71
C PRO A 130 -3.39 -14.62 6.59
N SER A 131 -3.86 -15.87 6.46
CA SER A 131 -3.40 -17.00 7.30
C SER A 131 -1.96 -17.44 7.03
N ARG A 132 -1.37 -17.02 5.91
CA ARG A 132 0.01 -17.38 5.54
C ARG A 132 1.00 -16.38 6.15
N ILE A 133 1.49 -16.75 7.32
CA ILE A 133 2.42 -16.01 8.15
C ILE A 133 3.82 -16.05 7.51
N TYR A 134 4.17 -15.00 6.78
CA TYR A 134 5.58 -14.66 6.51
C TYR A 134 5.98 -13.45 7.35
N GLY A 135 5.81 -13.52 8.67
CA GLY A 135 6.32 -12.52 9.61
C GLY A 135 5.82 -11.08 9.43
N TYR A 136 4.79 -10.87 8.60
CA TYR A 136 4.14 -9.57 8.47
C TYR A 136 3.23 -9.39 9.70
N GLY A 137 3.39 -8.28 10.42
CA GLY A 137 2.60 -7.91 11.60
C GLY A 137 1.09 -7.75 11.37
N GLU A 138 0.41 -7.07 12.29
CA GLU A 138 -1.05 -6.92 12.23
C GLU A 138 -1.47 -5.75 11.31
N ARG A 139 -2.25 -6.05 10.27
CA ARG A 139 -2.91 -5.05 9.41
C ARG A 139 -3.94 -4.23 10.18
N ARG A 140 -3.93 -2.91 9.99
CA ARG A 140 -4.91 -1.98 10.58
C ARG A 140 -5.59 -1.13 9.53
N CYS A 141 -6.84 -0.74 9.80
CA CYS A 141 -7.58 0.19 8.97
C CYS A 141 -7.11 1.61 9.29
N VAL A 142 -6.52 2.28 8.31
CA VAL A 142 -5.89 3.59 8.49
C VAL A 142 -6.20 4.49 7.29
N VAL A 143 -5.98 5.79 7.48
CA VAL A 143 -6.11 6.79 6.42
C VAL A 143 -5.01 6.56 5.39
N SER A 144 -5.41 6.32 4.14
CA SER A 144 -4.47 6.20 3.02
C SER A 144 -4.33 7.50 2.23
N GLU A 145 -5.39 8.31 2.21
CA GLU A 145 -5.42 9.57 1.48
C GLU A 145 -6.32 10.57 2.20
N SER A 146 -5.87 11.82 2.27
CA SER A 146 -6.61 12.92 2.88
C SER A 146 -6.33 14.22 2.14
N ILE A 147 -7.32 15.12 2.15
CA ILE A 147 -7.24 16.42 1.49
C ILE A 147 -7.24 17.56 2.51
N PRO A 148 -6.65 18.72 2.17
CA PRO A 148 -6.66 19.89 3.02
C PRO A 148 -8.05 20.54 3.12
N LEU A 149 -8.29 21.28 4.21
CA LEU A 149 -9.48 22.10 4.40
C LEU A 149 -9.10 23.59 4.47
N PRO A 150 -9.59 24.44 3.56
CA PRO A 150 -9.47 25.89 3.70
C PRO A 150 -10.36 26.39 4.83
N ILE A 151 -9.78 27.18 5.73
CA ILE A 151 -10.47 27.79 6.87
C ILE A 151 -10.21 29.29 6.88
N MET A 152 -11.27 30.06 7.07
CA MET A 152 -11.22 31.49 7.33
C MET A 152 -11.38 31.72 8.83
N TYR A 153 -10.39 32.37 9.46
CA TYR A 153 -10.34 32.52 10.91
C TYR A 153 -9.78 33.87 11.38
N LEU A 154 -10.09 34.21 12.62
CA LEU A 154 -9.67 35.46 13.27
C LEU A 154 -8.30 35.30 13.94
N VAL A 155 -7.38 36.21 13.62
CA VAL A 155 -6.04 36.28 14.21
C VAL A 155 -5.87 37.62 14.93
N LYS A 156 -5.36 37.58 16.16
CA LYS A 156 -5.06 38.80 16.92
C LYS A 156 -3.66 39.31 16.57
N LYS A 157 -3.56 40.49 15.97
CA LYS A 157 -2.29 41.20 15.70
C LYS A 157 -2.22 42.47 16.53
N GLY A 158 -1.55 42.37 17.68
CA GLY A 158 -1.50 43.46 18.66
C GLY A 158 -2.90 43.77 19.22
N ASP A 159 -3.41 44.96 18.94
CA ASP A 159 -4.68 45.46 19.48
C ASP A 159 -5.88 45.25 18.54
N TYR A 160 -5.65 44.82 17.29
CA TYR A 160 -6.73 44.55 16.34
C TYR A 160 -6.81 43.07 15.97
N THR A 161 -7.97 42.68 15.44
CA THR A 161 -8.21 41.33 14.94
C THR A 161 -8.34 41.40 13.42
N GLU A 162 -7.63 40.52 12.73
CA GLU A 162 -7.63 40.42 11.27
C GLU A 162 -8.18 39.05 10.85
N ILE A 163 -8.76 38.98 9.65
CA ILE A 163 -9.23 37.73 9.06
C ILE A 163 -8.10 37.16 8.21
N GLU A 164 -7.77 35.89 8.44
CA GLU A 164 -6.82 35.14 7.62
C GLU A 164 -7.48 33.89 7.03
N VAL A 165 -6.98 33.46 5.88
CA VAL A 165 -7.39 32.21 5.22
C VAL A 165 -6.18 31.30 5.12
N ALA A 166 -6.32 30.07 5.59
CA ALA A 166 -5.27 29.06 5.48
C ALA A 166 -5.84 27.68 5.15
N GLU A 167 -5.04 26.87 4.47
CA GLU A 167 -5.35 25.47 4.18
C GLU A 167 -4.70 24.56 5.21
N PHE A 168 -5.52 23.82 5.95
CA PHE A 168 -5.06 22.88 6.97
C PHE A 168 -4.96 21.49 6.34
N PRO A 169 -3.76 20.88 6.28
CA PRO A 169 -3.59 19.56 5.65
C PRO A 169 -4.20 18.43 6.49
N ASN A 170 -4.50 17.31 5.83
CA ASN A 170 -4.98 16.08 6.47
C ASN A 170 -6.29 16.23 7.27
N MET A 171 -7.18 17.11 6.82
CA MET A 171 -8.42 17.43 7.53
C MET A 171 -9.59 16.54 7.12
N ILE A 172 -9.72 16.24 5.82
CA ILE A 172 -10.81 15.42 5.27
C ILE A 172 -10.22 14.10 4.79
N ILE A 173 -10.76 12.98 5.29
CA ILE A 173 -10.35 11.64 4.88
C ILE A 173 -10.98 11.32 3.53
N GLU A 174 -10.15 11.12 2.51
CA GLU A 174 -10.59 10.78 1.15
C GLU A 174 -10.68 9.26 0.99
N ARG A 175 -9.67 8.53 1.50
CA ARG A 175 -9.62 7.06 1.40
C ARG A 175 -9.08 6.41 2.66
N CYS A 176 -9.64 5.25 2.97
CA CYS A 176 -9.15 4.32 4.00
C CYS A 176 -8.55 3.08 3.34
N ALA A 177 -7.52 2.51 3.94
CA ALA A 177 -6.91 1.26 3.47
C ALA A 177 -6.42 0.38 4.63
N CYS A 178 -6.30 -0.92 4.34
CA CYS A 178 -5.69 -1.90 5.24
C CYS A 178 -4.17 -1.93 5.04
N MET A 179 -3.44 -1.25 5.92
CA MET A 179 -1.99 -1.09 5.84
C MET A 179 -1.26 -1.84 6.97
N MET A 180 0.03 -2.07 6.74
CA MET A 180 0.97 -2.70 7.66
C MET A 180 1.98 -1.65 8.12
N ASP A 181 2.08 -1.36 9.42
CA ASP A 181 3.01 -0.36 9.96
C ASP A 181 2.99 0.98 9.17
N ASN A 182 1.78 1.48 8.88
CA ASN A 182 1.53 2.68 8.05
C ASN A 182 2.12 2.65 6.61
N THR A 183 2.57 1.48 6.15
CA THR A 183 3.02 1.29 4.78
C THR A 183 1.87 0.70 3.97
N PRO A 184 1.38 1.40 2.92
CA PRO A 184 0.37 0.82 2.05
C PRO A 184 0.93 -0.43 1.39
N LEU A 185 0.10 -1.48 1.33
CA LEU A 185 0.28 -2.52 0.33
C LEU A 185 -0.15 -1.88 -1.00
N VAL A 186 0.83 -1.21 -1.63
CA VAL A 186 0.73 -0.56 -2.96
C VAL A 186 0.32 -1.55 -4.02
#